data_AF-A0A2K1Z8E7-F1
#
_entry.id   AF-A0A2K1Z8E7-F1
#
_cell.length_a   1.000
_cell.length_b   1.000
_cell.length_c   1.000
_cell.angle_alpha   90.00
_cell.angle_beta   90.00
_cell.angle_gamma   90.00
#
_symmetry.space_group_name_H-M   'P 1'
#
loop_
_entity.id
_entity.type
_entity.pdbx_description
1 polymer ?
#
loop_
_entity_poly.entity_id
_entity_poly.type
_entity_poly.pdbx_seq_one_letter_code
_entity_poly.pdbx_strand_id
1 'polypeptide(L)' 'TLQSGDMFMFPKGLVHFQYNADSQNSALAISASGSASAGTVSLPTTLFATSIDDNILAKVFKTDVATVQALKAGLTP' A
#
# COMPACT_ATOMS: atom_id res chain seq x y z
N THR A 1 -14.44 -11.63 4.37
CA THR A 1 -13.89 -10.66 5.34
C THR A 1 -13.42 -11.43 6.56
N LEU A 2 -12.28 -11.06 7.15
CA LEU A 2 -11.81 -11.70 8.39
C LEU A 2 -12.68 -11.25 9.56
N GLN A 3 -12.98 -12.17 10.47
CA GLN A 3 -13.70 -11.92 11.71
C GLN A 3 -12.79 -12.10 12.92
N SER A 4 -13.24 -11.67 14.10
CA SER A 4 -12.50 -11.87 15.35
C SER A 4 -12.22 -13.36 15.57
N GLY A 5 -10.94 -13.69 15.75
CA GLY A 5 -10.46 -15.07 15.93
C GLY A 5 -9.93 -15.73 14.66
N ASP A 6 -10.24 -15.19 13.48
CA ASP A 6 -9.67 -15.69 12.23
C ASP A 6 -8.17 -15.37 12.14
N MET A 7 -7.43 -16.28 11.53
CA MET A 7 -6.02 -16.11 11.22
C MET A 7 -5.78 -16.26 9.72
N PHE A 8 -4.77 -15.54 9.25
CA PHE A 8 -4.32 -15.61 7.87
C PHE A 8 -2.83 -15.31 7.80
N MET A 9 -2.20 -15.70 6.70
CA MET A 9 -0.76 -15.52 6.49
C MET A 9 -0.50 -15.00 5.09
N PHE A 10 0.51 -14.14 4.97
CA PHE A 10 1.05 -13.70 3.69
C PHE A 10 2.39 -14.38 3.46
N PRO A 11 2.58 -15.08 2.33
CA PRO A 11 3.90 -15.50 1.90
C PRO A 11 4.84 -14.29 1.75
N LYS A 12 6.11 -14.48 2.11
CA LYS A 12 7.13 -13.42 2.05
C LYS A 12 7.23 -12.83 0.64
N GLY A 13 7.21 -11.50 0.54
CA GLY A 13 7.41 -10.76 -0.70
C GLY A 13 6.15 -10.57 -1.55
N LEU A 14 5.00 -11.12 -1.14
CA LEU A 14 3.74 -10.88 -1.84
C LEU A 14 3.09 -9.56 -1.40
N VAL A 15 2.57 -8.85 -2.39
CA VAL A 15 1.77 -7.64 -2.18
C VAL A 15 0.49 -7.99 -1.44
N HIS A 16 0.15 -7.21 -0.43
CA HIS A 16 -1.06 -7.38 0.35
C HIS A 16 -1.55 -6.04 0.93
N PHE A 17 -2.82 -6.00 1.35
CA PHE A 17 -3.45 -4.83 1.97
C PHE A 17 -4.51 -5.27 2.98
N GLN A 18 -4.91 -4.36 3.86
CA GLN A 18 -6.09 -4.52 4.72
C GLN A 18 -7.01 -3.32 4.49
N TYR A 19 -8.32 -3.56 4.52
CA TYR A 19 -9.35 -2.53 4.38
C TYR A 19 -10.48 -2.83 5.36
N ASN A 20 -10.85 -1.83 6.17
CA ASN A 20 -12.04 -1.90 7.01
C ASN A 20 -13.26 -1.49 6.19
N ALA A 21 -14.13 -2.44 5.88
CA ALA A 21 -15.34 -2.21 5.11
C ALA A 21 -16.49 -1.62 5.96
N ASP A 22 -16.38 -1.63 7.29
CA ASP A 22 -17.34 -1.00 8.20
C ASP A 22 -16.91 0.45 8.46
N SER A 23 -17.70 1.40 7.98
CA SER A 23 -17.44 2.84 8.16
C SER A 23 -17.76 3.33 9.57
N GLN A 24 -18.54 2.59 10.34
CA GLN A 24 -19.06 3.01 11.64
C GLN A 24 -18.22 2.46 12.79
N ASN A 25 -17.65 1.26 12.63
CA ASN A 25 -16.93 0.56 13.68
C ASN A 25 -15.43 0.44 13.36
N SER A 26 -14.61 0.57 14.40
CA SER A 26 -13.17 0.33 14.30
C SER A 26 -12.86 -1.16 14.28
N ALA A 27 -11.88 -1.56 13.46
CA ALA A 27 -11.32 -2.91 13.44
C ALA A 27 -9.86 -2.89 13.91
N LEU A 28 -9.45 -3.91 14.66
CA LEU A 28 -8.08 -4.12 15.12
C LEU A 28 -7.57 -5.47 14.62
N ALA A 29 -6.35 -5.48 14.07
CA ALA A 29 -5.62 -6.69 13.74
C ALA A 29 -4.26 -6.69 14.45
N ILE A 30 -3.84 -7.85 14.93
CA ILE A 30 -2.51 -8.06 15.50
C ILE A 30 -1.72 -8.87 14.48
N SER A 31 -0.55 -8.36 14.09
CA SER A 31 0.34 -9.02 13.14
C SER A 31 1.67 -9.38 13.79
N ALA A 32 2.24 -10.49 13.33
CA ALA A 32 3.57 -10.94 13.70
C ALA A 32 4.34 -11.30 12.43
N SER A 33 5.65 -11.09 12.45
CA SER A 33 6.54 -11.44 11.35
C SER A 33 7.51 -12.53 11.78
N GLY A 34 7.83 -13.45 10.88
CA GLY A 34 8.81 -14.51 11.13
C GLY A 34 10.28 -14.04 11.19
N SER A 35 10.53 -12.72 11.18
CA SER A 35 11.86 -12.11 11.29
C SER A 35 11.80 -10.91 12.22
N ALA A 36 12.83 -10.75 13.06
CA ALA A 36 13.03 -9.57 13.90
C ALA A 36 13.37 -8.30 13.10
N SER A 37 13.77 -8.46 11.84
CA SER A 37 14.12 -7.36 10.93
C SER A 37 13.14 -7.29 9.75
N ALA A 38 11.86 -7.57 9.97
CA ALA A 38 10.85 -7.46 8.95
C ALA A 38 10.68 -5.99 8.53
N GLY A 39 11.03 -5.69 7.28
CA GLY A 39 10.78 -4.39 6.66
C GLY A 39 9.44 -4.37 5.93
N THR A 40 8.87 -3.18 5.76
CA THR A 40 7.69 -2.94 4.93
C THR A 40 8.04 -2.04 3.76
N VAL A 41 7.39 -2.27 2.61
CA VAL A 41 7.50 -1.41 1.43
C VAL A 41 6.09 -0.91 1.10
N SER A 42 5.84 0.37 1.36
CA SER A 42 4.57 1.03 1.03
C SER A 42 4.54 1.35 -0.45
N LEU A 43 3.73 0.64 -1.25
CA LEU A 43 3.67 0.86 -2.70
C LEU A 43 3.35 2.31 -3.08
N PRO A 44 2.34 3.00 -2.51
CA PRO A 44 2.04 4.37 -2.87
C PRO A 44 3.24 5.30 -2.64
N THR A 45 3.87 5.22 -1.47
CA THR A 45 5.03 6.05 -1.12
C THR A 45 6.24 5.72 -1.99
N THR A 46 6.56 4.44 -2.17
CA THR A 46 7.74 4.02 -2.96
C THR A 46 7.61 4.38 -4.44
N LEU A 47 6.40 4.40 -5.00
CA LEU A 47 6.16 4.72 -6.41
C LEU A 47 6.01 6.23 -6.66
N PHE A 48 5.29 6.94 -5.80
CA PHE A 48 4.85 8.31 -6.09
C PHE A 48 5.48 9.37 -5.17
N ALA A 49 6.03 9.00 -4.00
CA ALA A 49 6.77 9.93 -3.13
C ALA A 49 8.30 9.80 -3.29
N THR A 50 8.75 9.43 -4.49
CA THR A 50 10.17 9.28 -4.84
C THR A 50 10.52 10.08 -6.10
N SER A 51 11.80 10.13 -6.45
CA SER A 51 12.31 10.85 -7.62
C SER A 51 12.14 10.09 -8.95
N ILE A 52 11.18 9.16 -9.05
CA ILE A 52 10.87 8.50 -10.32
C ILE A 52 10.23 9.53 -11.25
N ASP A 53 10.75 9.62 -12.48
CA ASP A 53 10.28 10.54 -13.52
C ASP A 53 8.81 10.30 -13.88
N ASP A 54 8.05 11.38 -14.05
CA ASP A 54 6.61 11.28 -14.29
C ASP A 54 6.28 10.67 -15.64
N ASN A 55 7.11 10.88 -16.67
CA ASN A 55 6.90 10.29 -17.98
C ASN A 55 7.12 8.78 -17.93
N ILE A 56 8.08 8.31 -17.12
CA ILE A 56 8.29 6.88 -16.87
C ILE A 56 7.06 6.29 -16.17
N LEU A 57 6.59 6.92 -15.09
CA LEU A 57 5.39 6.46 -14.38
C LEU A 57 4.16 6.46 -15.29
N ALA A 58 3.92 7.55 -16.03
CA ALA A 58 2.80 7.67 -16.97
C ALA A 58 2.84 6.55 -18.02
N LYS A 59 4.02 6.24 -18.57
CA LYS A 59 4.19 5.17 -19.55
C LYS A 59 3.91 3.78 -18.97
N VAL A 60 4.44 3.47 -17.78
CA VAL A 60 4.28 2.15 -17.14
C VAL A 60 2.83 1.92 -16.69
N PHE A 61 2.20 2.94 -16.13
CA PHE A 61 0.81 2.89 -15.67
C PHE A 61 -0.21 3.12 -16.79
N LYS A 62 0.24 3.36 -18.02
CA LYS A 62 -0.61 3.64 -19.21
C LYS A 62 -1.60 4.78 -18.93
N THR A 63 -1.08 5.87 -18.37
CA THR A 63 -1.82 7.08 -18.03
C THR A 63 -1.05 8.31 -18.53
N ASP A 64 -1.38 9.51 -18.05
CA ASP A 64 -0.70 10.78 -18.36
C ASP A 64 0.04 11.38 -17.14
N VAL A 65 0.88 12.37 -17.44
CA VAL A 65 1.68 13.09 -16.42
C VAL A 65 0.77 13.82 -15.43
N ALA A 66 -0.38 14.33 -15.86
CA ALA A 66 -1.31 15.04 -14.98
C ALA A 66 -1.87 14.11 -13.89
N THR A 67 -2.21 12.87 -14.25
CA THR A 67 -2.68 11.84 -13.33
C THR A 67 -1.58 11.42 -12.36
N VAL A 68 -0.33 11.26 -12.85
CA VAL A 68 0.81 10.95 -11.98
C VAL A 68 1.02 12.08 -10.96
N GLN A 69 1.01 13.33 -11.40
CA GLN A 69 1.16 14.49 -10.53
C GLN A 69 0.04 14.58 -9.48
N ALA A 70 -1.20 14.27 -9.85
CA ALA A 70 -2.32 14.19 -8.91
C ALA A 70 -2.10 13.09 -7.84
N LEU A 71 -1.58 11.91 -8.23
CA LEU A 71 -1.24 10.84 -7.29
C LEU A 71 -0.09 11.23 -6.35
N LYS A 72 0.93 11.93 -6.85
CA LYS A 72 2.04 12.46 -6.02
C LYS A 72 1.53 13.48 -5.01
N ALA A 73 0.68 14.42 -5.45
CA ALA A 73 0.10 15.45 -4.58
C ALA A 73 -0.80 14.87 -3.47
N GLY A 74 -1.48 13.74 -3.72
CA GLY A 74 -2.27 13.05 -2.70
C GLY A 74 -1.45 12.39 -1.59
N LEU A 75 -0.12 12.33 -1.71
CA LEU A 75 0.79 11.72 -0.73
C LEU A 75 1.73 12.72 -0.06
N THR A 76 1.70 14.00 -0.46
CA THR A 76 2.40 15.07 0.25
C THR A 76 1.78 15.26 1.65
N PRO A 77 2.60 15.44 2.72
CA PRO A 77 2.11 15.69 4.08
C PRO A 77 1.19 16.90 4.19
#